data_AF-A0A6G3WNS7-F1
#
_entry.id   AF-A0A6G3WNS7-F1
#
_cell.length_a   1.000
_cell.length_b   1.000
_cell.length_c   1.000
_cell.angle_alpha   90.00
_cell.angle_beta   90.00
_cell.angle_gamma   90.00
#
_symmetry.space_group_name_H-M   'P 1'
#
loop_
_entity.id
_entity.type
_entity.pdbx_description
1 polymer ?
#
loop_
_entity_poly.entity_id
_entity_poly.type
_entity_poly.pdbx_seq_one_letter_code
_entity_poly.pdbx_strand_id
1 'polypeptide(L)'
;ALCDDILVELGMTPTATNSQVLAHPKFLGGEKAAEIPVVPGGFLSPEVEAILSHRPDLVIGLEDTHGKLAPALKGATTFWPVQPGNWQDSVGYLRDLAALTGRTEQGEKAEKAFRTRLAQAEKAKSDKTALIVYGSDENFGVATPESDVAAGLFPKISHYPWKSRG
;
A
#
# COMPACT_ATOMS: atom_id res chain seq x y z
N ALA A 1 -0.74 4.43 0.71
CA ALA A 1 -1.79 3.41 0.60
C ALA A 1 -1.27 2.05 1.05
N LEU A 2 -0.31 1.47 0.30
CA LEU A 2 0.21 0.11 0.54
C LEU A 2 0.86 -0.12 1.94
N CYS A 3 1.33 0.93 2.60
CA CYS A 3 1.92 0.81 3.94
C CYS A 3 0.86 0.87 5.06
N ASP A 4 -0.28 1.53 4.81
CA ASP A 4 -1.30 1.82 5.81
C ASP A 4 -2.46 0.83 5.76
N ASP A 5 -2.83 0.37 4.56
CA ASP A 5 -3.92 -0.59 4.36
C ASP A 5 -3.61 -1.95 4.99
N ILE A 6 -2.36 -2.43 4.91
CA ILE A 6 -1.92 -3.67 5.55
C ILE A 6 -2.13 -3.65 7.07
N LEU A 7 -2.00 -2.48 7.72
CA LEU A 7 -2.29 -2.36 9.16
C LEU A 7 -3.79 -2.54 9.42
N VAL A 8 -4.64 -1.90 8.62
CA VAL A 8 -6.10 -2.01 8.77
C VAL A 8 -6.58 -3.44 8.51
N GLU A 9 -6.05 -4.12 7.50
CA GLU A 9 -6.37 -5.53 7.20
C GLU A 9 -6.01 -6.46 8.37
N LEU A 10 -4.95 -6.12 9.12
CA LEU A 10 -4.56 -6.82 10.35
C LEU A 10 -5.32 -6.35 11.60
N GLY A 11 -6.24 -5.40 11.48
CA GLY A 11 -6.99 -4.83 12.60
C GLY A 11 -6.11 -3.98 13.53
N MET A 12 -5.17 -3.24 12.94
CA MET A 12 -4.28 -2.29 13.60
C MET A 12 -4.55 -0.87 13.11
N THR A 13 -4.17 0.11 13.92
CA THR A 13 -4.21 1.53 13.59
C THR A 13 -2.78 2.08 13.68
N PRO A 14 -2.26 2.78 12.66
CA PRO A 14 -0.95 3.42 12.77
C PRO A 14 -0.96 4.54 13.82
N THR A 15 0.17 4.78 14.47
CA THR A 15 0.34 5.90 15.41
C THR A 15 0.40 7.26 14.71
N ALA A 16 0.82 7.28 13.44
CA ALA A 16 0.75 8.42 12.54
C ALA A 16 0.87 7.94 11.08
N THR A 17 0.35 8.70 10.11
CA THR A 17 0.48 8.40 8.67
C THR A 17 0.53 9.68 7.85
N ASN A 18 1.10 9.64 6.64
CA ASN A 18 0.96 10.73 5.65
C ASN A 18 -0.14 10.43 4.61
N SER A 19 -0.89 9.33 4.76
CA SER A 19 -1.88 8.89 3.78
C SER A 19 -3.31 9.21 4.18
N GLN A 20 -4.07 9.75 3.23
CA GLN A 20 -5.52 9.93 3.36
C GLN A 20 -6.32 8.66 3.04
N VAL A 21 -5.66 7.58 2.60
CA VAL A 21 -6.35 6.35 2.16
C VAL A 21 -7.24 5.78 3.26
N LEU A 22 -6.81 5.92 4.52
CA LEU A 22 -7.49 5.36 5.69
C LEU A 22 -8.88 5.96 5.92
N ALA A 23 -9.12 7.18 5.44
CA ALA A 23 -10.42 7.85 5.56
C ALA A 23 -11.49 7.22 4.65
N HIS A 24 -11.10 6.41 3.66
CA HIS A 24 -12.06 5.76 2.79
C HIS A 24 -12.93 4.75 3.60
N PRO A 25 -14.26 4.65 3.34
CA PRO A 25 -15.17 3.83 4.15
C PRO A 25 -14.88 2.32 4.19
N LYS A 26 -14.09 1.80 3.25
CA LYS A 26 -13.61 0.41 3.25
C LYS A 26 -12.43 0.16 4.20
N PHE A 27 -11.81 1.21 4.71
CA PHE A 27 -10.75 1.14 5.72
C PHE A 27 -11.29 1.61 7.06
N LEU A 28 -10.75 2.68 7.64
CA LEU A 28 -11.17 3.17 8.96
C LEU A 28 -12.38 4.11 8.88
N GLY A 29 -12.61 4.73 7.73
CA GLY A 29 -13.62 5.77 7.55
C GLY A 29 -13.15 7.13 8.09
N GLY A 30 -13.83 8.21 7.68
CA GLY A 30 -13.38 9.58 7.92
C GLY A 30 -13.20 9.94 9.40
N GLU A 31 -14.13 9.52 10.27
CA GLU A 31 -14.07 9.83 11.70
C GLU A 31 -12.84 9.21 12.37
N LYS A 32 -12.66 7.89 12.25
CA LYS A 32 -11.51 7.20 12.85
C LYS A 32 -10.18 7.59 12.22
N ALA A 33 -10.15 7.86 10.91
CA ALA A 33 -8.93 8.30 10.25
C ALA A 33 -8.52 9.72 10.69
N ALA A 34 -9.46 10.59 11.04
CA ALA A 34 -9.19 11.94 11.52
C ALA A 34 -8.53 11.98 12.92
N GLU A 35 -8.66 10.90 13.70
CA GLU A 35 -7.99 10.75 15.00
C GLU A 35 -6.50 10.40 14.86
N ILE A 36 -6.07 9.97 13.68
CA ILE A 36 -4.68 9.57 13.42
C ILE A 36 -3.86 10.81 13.06
N PRO A 37 -2.77 11.10 13.81
CA PRO A 37 -1.87 12.19 13.47
C PRO A 37 -1.31 12.09 12.05
N VAL A 38 -1.22 13.24 11.39
CA VAL A 38 -0.64 13.34 10.05
C VAL A 38 0.84 13.65 10.14
N VAL A 39 1.68 12.83 9.49
CA VAL A 39 3.10 13.16 9.30
C VAL A 39 3.22 14.23 8.20
N PRO A 40 3.79 15.41 8.50
CA PRO A 40 3.98 16.49 7.52
C PRO A 40 5.08 16.16 6.49
N GLY A 41 5.24 17.01 5.48
CA GLY A 41 6.16 16.80 4.35
C GLY A 41 5.58 16.00 3.17
N GLY A 42 4.36 15.45 3.34
CA GLY A 42 3.61 14.76 2.30
C GLY A 42 4.16 13.37 1.97
N PHE A 43 3.71 12.82 0.84
CA PHE A 43 4.09 11.46 0.42
C PHE A 43 5.57 11.35 0.04
N LEU A 44 6.11 12.30 -0.72
CA LEU A 44 7.47 12.19 -1.28
C LEU A 44 8.59 12.45 -0.28
N SER A 45 8.32 13.22 0.78
CA SER A 45 9.38 13.64 1.73
C SER A 45 8.81 13.85 3.13
N PRO A 46 8.32 12.79 3.80
CA PRO A 46 7.80 12.92 5.16
C PRO A 46 8.88 13.39 6.14
N GLU A 47 8.49 14.20 7.12
CA GLU A 47 9.43 14.82 8.07
C GLU A 47 9.91 13.83 9.15
N VAL A 48 11.22 13.59 9.20
CA VAL A 48 11.85 12.64 10.14
C VAL A 48 11.55 12.97 11.60
N GLU A 49 11.70 14.24 11.99
CA GLU A 49 11.48 14.66 13.38
C GLU A 49 10.03 14.42 13.82
N ALA A 50 9.08 14.65 12.91
CA ALA A 50 7.67 14.37 13.18
C ALA A 50 7.42 12.86 13.33
N ILE A 51 7.98 12.02 12.45
CA ILE A 51 7.92 10.55 12.58
C ILE A 51 8.44 10.12 13.96
N LEU A 52 9.63 10.59 14.35
CA LEU A 52 10.27 10.21 15.61
C LEU A 52 9.51 10.73 16.85
N SER A 53 8.83 11.88 16.76
CA SER A 53 8.02 12.42 17.85
C SER A 53 6.86 11.51 18.27
N HIS A 54 6.37 10.66 17.35
CA HIS A 54 5.34 9.67 17.60
C HIS A 54 5.87 8.37 18.22
N ARG A 55 7.20 8.24 18.41
CA ARG A 55 7.89 7.07 18.98
C ARG A 55 7.41 5.72 18.39
N PRO A 56 7.47 5.54 17.06
CA PRO A 56 7.07 4.28 16.44
C PRO A 56 8.07 3.16 16.72
N ASP A 57 7.57 1.95 16.93
CA ASP A 57 8.41 0.74 16.98
C ASP A 57 8.91 0.32 15.58
N LEU A 58 8.12 0.66 14.55
CA LEU A 58 8.36 0.35 13.15
C LEU A 58 7.85 1.47 12.25
N VAL A 59 8.66 1.88 11.28
CA VAL A 59 8.28 2.79 10.19
C VAL A 59 8.25 1.99 8.89
N ILE A 60 7.09 1.95 8.25
CA ILE A 60 6.89 1.24 6.97
C ILE A 60 6.88 2.28 5.86
N GLY A 61 7.65 2.06 4.79
CA GLY A 61 7.66 2.97 3.65
C GLY A 61 8.13 2.29 2.37
N LEU A 62 7.70 2.85 1.23
CA LEU A 62 8.23 2.46 -0.07
C LEU A 62 9.75 2.61 -0.15
N GLU A 63 10.44 1.57 -0.61
CA GLU A 63 11.91 1.55 -0.68
C GLU A 63 12.44 2.71 -1.55
N ASP A 64 11.92 2.86 -2.76
CA ASP A 64 12.41 3.86 -3.72
C ASP A 64 12.05 5.30 -3.33
N THR A 65 10.90 5.49 -2.67
CA THR A 65 10.41 6.82 -2.29
C THR A 65 10.98 7.27 -0.95
N HIS A 66 10.99 6.38 0.04
CA HIS A 66 11.28 6.72 1.44
C HIS A 66 12.61 6.14 1.94
N GLY A 67 13.34 5.36 1.14
CA GLY A 67 14.59 4.71 1.57
C GLY A 67 15.65 5.68 2.12
N LYS A 68 15.62 6.94 1.69
CA LYS A 68 16.48 8.01 2.22
C LYS A 68 16.23 8.35 3.69
N LEU A 69 15.09 7.93 4.28
CA LEU A 69 14.81 8.08 5.71
C LEU A 69 15.60 7.10 6.56
N ALA A 70 16.01 5.94 6.02
CA ALA A 70 16.60 4.86 6.80
C ALA A 70 17.84 5.28 7.63
N PRO A 71 18.80 6.08 7.10
CA PRO A 71 19.92 6.56 7.91
C PRO A 71 19.50 7.46 9.07
N ALA A 72 18.47 8.28 8.89
CA ALA A 72 18.00 9.23 9.90
C ALA A 72 17.16 8.56 11.01
N LEU A 73 16.52 7.44 10.69
CA LEU A 73 15.75 6.63 11.65
C LEU A 73 16.63 5.65 12.45
N LYS A 74 17.87 5.41 11.99
CA LYS A 74 18.78 4.42 12.57
C LYS A 74 19.05 4.70 14.05
N GLY A 75 18.82 3.68 14.88
CA GLY A 75 19.05 3.76 16.33
C GLY A 75 17.88 4.34 17.14
N ALA A 76 16.92 4.99 16.48
CA ALA A 76 15.68 5.47 17.10
C ALA A 76 14.50 4.52 16.85
N THR A 77 14.42 3.94 15.65
CA THR A 77 13.37 2.98 15.26
C THR A 77 13.84 2.10 14.10
N THR A 78 13.03 1.12 13.71
CA THR A 78 13.29 0.26 12.55
C THR A 78 12.54 0.78 11.32
N PHE A 79 13.25 1.02 10.22
CA PHE A 79 12.64 1.27 8.93
C PHE A 79 12.49 -0.05 8.17
N TRP A 80 11.26 -0.40 7.79
CA TRP A 80 10.96 -1.56 6.95
C TRP A 80 10.61 -1.10 5.52
N PRO A 81 11.55 -1.23 4.58
CA PRO A 81 11.29 -0.93 3.18
C PRO A 81 10.36 -2.00 2.58
N VAL A 82 9.29 -1.56 1.93
CA VAL A 82 8.39 -2.41 1.15
C VAL A 82 8.34 -1.92 -0.29
N GLN A 83 8.38 -2.80 -1.28
CA GLN A 83 8.36 -2.41 -2.69
C GLN A 83 7.74 -3.54 -3.53
N PRO A 84 6.41 -3.75 -3.44
CA PRO A 84 5.78 -4.83 -4.18
C PRO A 84 5.81 -4.55 -5.69
N GLY A 85 6.39 -5.46 -6.46
CA GLY A 85 6.33 -5.43 -7.92
C GLY A 85 5.05 -6.05 -8.47
N ASN A 86 4.39 -6.89 -7.67
CA ASN A 86 3.12 -7.52 -8.02
C ASN A 86 2.22 -7.68 -6.78
N TRP A 87 0.98 -8.17 -6.99
CA TRP A 87 0.03 -8.34 -5.90
C TRP A 87 0.43 -9.47 -4.93
N GLN A 88 1.16 -10.48 -5.41
CA GLN A 88 1.66 -11.57 -4.56
C GLN A 88 2.69 -11.04 -3.57
N ASP A 89 3.54 -10.10 -3.99
CA ASP A 89 4.47 -9.41 -3.09
C ASP A 89 3.71 -8.64 -2.02
N SER A 90 2.60 -7.97 -2.39
CA SER A 90 1.73 -7.28 -1.42
C SER A 90 1.14 -8.25 -0.38
N VAL A 91 0.73 -9.45 -0.81
CA VAL A 91 0.30 -10.53 0.09
C VAL A 91 1.47 -11.06 0.94
N GLY A 92 2.69 -11.10 0.39
CA GLY A 92 3.91 -11.42 1.12
C GLY A 92 4.14 -10.47 2.29
N TYR A 93 4.14 -9.17 2.03
CA TYR A 93 4.27 -8.15 3.08
C TYR A 93 3.16 -8.23 4.13
N LEU A 94 1.91 -8.50 3.73
CA LEU A 94 0.81 -8.72 4.67
C LEU A 94 1.12 -9.89 5.62
N ARG A 95 1.63 -11.01 5.11
CA ARG A 95 1.99 -12.19 5.90
C ARG A 95 3.17 -11.90 6.83
N ASP A 96 4.19 -11.21 6.34
CA ASP A 96 5.37 -10.87 7.14
C ASP A 96 4.98 -9.98 8.32
N LEU A 97 4.14 -8.96 8.07
CA LEU A 97 3.65 -8.08 9.13
C LEU A 97 2.71 -8.82 10.08
N ALA A 98 1.86 -9.72 9.57
CA ALA A 98 0.99 -10.56 10.39
C ALA A 98 1.82 -11.44 11.35
N ALA A 99 2.87 -12.08 10.85
CA ALA A 99 3.76 -12.89 11.67
C ALA A 99 4.51 -12.04 12.71
N LEU A 100 5.03 -10.88 12.30
CA LEU A 100 5.76 -9.96 13.18
C LEU A 100 4.88 -9.44 14.33
N THR A 101 3.58 -9.23 14.08
CA THR A 101 2.65 -8.62 15.04
C THR A 101 1.77 -9.64 15.78
N GLY A 102 1.96 -10.94 15.56
CA GLY A 102 1.15 -12.00 16.17
C GLY A 102 -0.29 -12.05 15.65
N ARG A 103 -0.51 -11.64 14.39
CA ARG A 103 -1.82 -11.49 13.73
C ARG A 103 -1.99 -12.40 12.51
N THR A 104 -1.35 -13.56 12.53
CA THR A 104 -1.37 -14.54 11.43
C THR A 104 -2.80 -14.88 10.99
N GLU A 105 -3.74 -15.10 11.93
CA GLU A 105 -5.13 -15.41 11.60
C GLU A 105 -5.82 -14.28 10.81
N GLN A 106 -5.57 -13.03 11.18
CA GLN A 106 -6.08 -11.85 10.48
C GLN A 106 -5.47 -11.75 9.08
N GLY A 107 -4.15 -11.98 8.96
CA GLY A 107 -3.45 -12.01 7.68
C GLY A 107 -3.98 -13.09 6.73
N GLU A 108 -4.18 -14.31 7.22
CA GLU A 108 -4.76 -15.42 6.44
C GLU A 108 -6.19 -15.12 6.00
N LYS A 109 -6.99 -14.51 6.87
CA LYS A 109 -8.36 -14.10 6.55
C LYS A 109 -8.38 -13.04 5.45
N ALA A 110 -7.56 -11.99 5.58
CA ALA A 110 -7.45 -10.91 4.60
C ALA A 110 -6.96 -11.44 3.24
N GLU A 111 -5.93 -12.27 3.23
CA GLU A 111 -5.46 -12.93 2.00
C GLU A 111 -6.56 -13.78 1.35
N LYS A 112 -7.26 -14.60 2.13
CA LYS A 112 -8.35 -15.45 1.61
C LYS A 112 -9.46 -14.60 1.01
N ALA A 113 -9.83 -13.50 1.65
CA ALA A 113 -10.84 -12.56 1.14
C ALA A 113 -10.39 -11.94 -0.19
N PHE A 114 -9.15 -11.46 -0.27
CA PHE A 114 -8.57 -10.91 -1.49
C PHE A 114 -8.57 -11.93 -2.64
N ARG A 115 -8.04 -13.14 -2.41
CA ARG A 115 -7.97 -14.20 -3.44
C ARG A 115 -9.35 -14.64 -3.91
N THR A 116 -10.32 -14.72 -3.00
CA THR A 116 -11.70 -15.06 -3.34
C THR A 116 -12.30 -14.00 -4.26
N ARG A 117 -12.08 -12.70 -3.95
CA ARG A 117 -12.56 -11.60 -4.77
C ARG A 117 -11.87 -11.52 -6.13
N LEU A 118 -10.55 -11.77 -6.18
CA LEU A 118 -9.80 -11.85 -7.42
C LEU A 118 -10.34 -12.98 -8.31
N ALA A 119 -10.52 -14.19 -7.77
CA ALA A 119 -11.07 -15.31 -8.51
C ALA A 119 -12.50 -15.04 -9.05
N GLN A 120 -13.31 -14.28 -8.31
CA GLN A 120 -14.62 -13.83 -8.79
C GLN A 120 -14.49 -12.84 -9.95
N ALA A 121 -13.56 -11.89 -9.86
CA ALA A 121 -13.30 -10.92 -10.93
C ALA A 121 -12.76 -11.60 -12.21
N GLU A 122 -11.88 -12.60 -12.07
CA GLU A 122 -11.37 -13.40 -13.20
C GLU A 122 -12.49 -14.18 -13.91
N LYS A 123 -13.46 -14.72 -13.15
CA LYS A 123 -14.65 -15.39 -13.72
C LYS A 123 -15.60 -14.41 -14.42
N ALA A 124 -15.67 -13.18 -13.92
CA ALA A 124 -16.48 -12.10 -14.48
C ALA A 124 -15.66 -11.18 -15.41
N LYS A 125 -14.67 -11.75 -16.11
CA LYS A 125 -13.79 -11.02 -17.01
C LYS A 125 -14.60 -10.14 -17.97
N SER A 126 -14.18 -8.89 -18.11
CA SER A 126 -14.78 -7.95 -19.06
C SER A 126 -14.15 -8.07 -20.45
N ASP A 127 -14.97 -7.96 -21.50
CA ASP A 127 -14.50 -7.81 -22.89
C ASP A 127 -14.05 -6.38 -23.22
N LYS A 128 -14.21 -5.43 -22.28
CA LYS A 128 -13.79 -4.05 -22.47
C LYS A 128 -12.27 -3.92 -22.40
N THR A 129 -11.77 -2.96 -23.15
CA THR A 129 -10.38 -2.47 -22.98
C THR A 129 -10.36 -1.51 -21.81
N ALA A 130 -9.54 -1.81 -20.81
CA ALA A 130 -9.33 -0.95 -19.65
C ALA A 130 -8.00 -0.19 -19.78
N LEU A 131 -7.89 0.97 -19.16
CA LEU A 131 -6.69 1.80 -19.09
C LEU A 131 -6.61 2.38 -17.67
N ILE A 132 -5.47 2.19 -16.99
CA ILE A 132 -5.20 2.82 -15.71
C ILE A 132 -4.23 3.97 -15.93
N VAL A 133 -4.63 5.16 -15.48
CA VAL A 133 -3.84 6.38 -15.54
C VAL A 133 -3.60 6.87 -14.12
N TYR A 134 -2.38 7.31 -13.82
CA TYR A 134 -2.02 7.91 -12.54
C TYR A 134 -1.29 9.24 -12.78
N GLY A 135 -1.31 10.14 -11.80
CA GLY A 135 -0.68 11.46 -11.89
C GLY A 135 -1.67 12.61 -11.73
N SER A 136 -1.28 13.80 -12.17
CA SER A 136 -2.10 15.02 -12.19
C SER A 136 -2.52 15.39 -13.62
N ASP A 137 -3.30 16.46 -13.74
CA ASP A 137 -3.67 17.10 -15.00
C ASP A 137 -2.47 17.58 -15.82
N GLU A 138 -1.39 17.97 -15.17
CA GLU A 138 -0.16 18.45 -15.80
C GLU A 138 0.82 17.33 -16.16
N ASN A 139 0.85 16.23 -15.39
CA ASN A 139 1.75 15.09 -15.60
C ASN A 139 1.05 13.78 -15.23
N PHE A 140 0.81 12.92 -16.23
CA PHE A 140 0.22 11.60 -16.01
C PHE A 140 1.00 10.48 -16.69
N GLY A 141 0.93 9.29 -16.11
CA GLY A 141 1.50 8.04 -16.61
C GLY A 141 0.42 6.99 -16.85
N VAL A 142 0.74 6.01 -17.70
CA VAL A 142 -0.08 4.81 -17.89
C VAL A 142 0.54 3.69 -17.08
N ALA A 143 -0.24 3.07 -16.21
CA ALA A 143 0.22 1.91 -15.44
C ALA A 143 0.32 0.68 -16.34
N THR A 144 1.41 -0.08 -16.22
CA THR A 144 1.65 -1.27 -17.05
C THR A 144 1.80 -2.50 -16.17
N PRO A 145 1.43 -3.70 -16.65
CA PRO A 145 1.45 -4.91 -15.83
C PRO A 145 2.82 -5.26 -15.25
N GLU A 146 3.89 -4.77 -15.87
CA GLU A 146 5.28 -5.01 -15.45
C GLU A 146 5.76 -4.09 -14.32
N SER A 147 5.07 -2.96 -14.10
CA SER A 147 5.56 -1.89 -13.20
C SER A 147 4.55 -1.45 -12.15
N ASP A 148 3.29 -1.86 -12.25
CA ASP A 148 2.22 -1.46 -11.34
C ASP A 148 1.40 -2.65 -10.85
N VAL A 149 1.25 -2.75 -9.54
CA VAL A 149 0.55 -3.85 -8.86
C VAL A 149 -0.90 -3.97 -9.32
N ALA A 150 -1.61 -2.85 -9.50
CA ALA A 150 -3.00 -2.86 -9.93
C ALA A 150 -3.10 -3.26 -11.41
N ALA A 151 -2.30 -2.66 -12.29
CA ALA A 151 -2.25 -3.02 -13.71
C ALA A 151 -1.86 -4.49 -13.93
N GLY A 152 -1.02 -5.06 -13.06
CA GLY A 152 -0.66 -6.48 -13.06
C GLY A 152 -1.85 -7.44 -12.95
N LEU A 153 -2.98 -6.99 -12.37
CA LEU A 153 -4.21 -7.79 -12.25
C LEU A 153 -5.05 -7.76 -13.54
N PHE A 154 -4.96 -6.69 -14.32
CA PHE A 154 -5.88 -6.41 -15.42
C PHE A 154 -5.86 -7.42 -16.57
N PRO A 155 -4.72 -8.04 -16.97
CA PRO A 155 -4.70 -9.05 -18.03
C PRO A 155 -5.65 -10.24 -17.80
N LYS A 156 -5.97 -10.55 -16.54
CA LYS A 156 -6.87 -11.65 -16.18
C LYS A 156 -8.34 -11.23 -16.07
N ILE A 157 -8.62 -9.94 -15.85
CA ILE A 157 -9.98 -9.43 -15.59
C ILE A 157 -10.53 -8.53 -16.71
N SER A 158 -9.71 -8.12 -17.68
CA SER A 158 -10.11 -7.30 -18.83
C SER A 158 -9.11 -7.40 -19.99
N HIS A 159 -9.39 -6.77 -21.13
CA HIS A 159 -8.36 -6.54 -22.16
C HIS A 159 -7.46 -5.37 -21.74
N TYR A 160 -6.15 -5.62 -21.60
CA TYR A 160 -5.17 -4.62 -21.15
C TYR A 160 -3.89 -4.68 -22.01
N PRO A 161 -3.86 -3.99 -23.17
CA PRO A 161 -2.78 -4.10 -24.15
C PRO A 161 -1.59 -3.16 -23.89
N TRP A 162 -1.58 -2.45 -22.76
CA TRP A 162 -0.57 -1.43 -22.46
C TRP A 162 0.72 -2.06 -21.95
N LYS A 163 1.85 -1.57 -22.46
CA LYS A 163 3.20 -2.03 -22.13
C LYS A 163 4.09 -0.83 -21.85
N SER A 164 5.10 -1.02 -21.00
CA SER A 164 6.12 0.00 -20.78
C SER A 164 6.85 0.31 -22.09
N ARG A 165 7.23 1.58 -22.27
CA ARG A 165 7.97 2.06 -23.46
C ARG A 165 9.46 2.30 -23.20
N GLY A 166 9.96 1.92 -22.02
CA GLY A 166 11.30 2.29 -21.54
C GLY A 166 11.19 3.53 -20.68
#